data_AF-X8ANG5-F1
#
_entry.id   AF-X8ANG5-F1
#
_cell.length_a   1.000
_cell.length_b   1.000
_cell.length_c   1.000
_cell.angle_alpha   90.00
_cell.angle_beta   90.00
_cell.angle_gamma   90.00
#
_symmetry.space_group_name_H-M   'P 1'
#
loop_
_entity.id
_entity.type
_entity.pdbx_description
1 polymer ?
#
loop_
_entity_poly.entity_id
_entity_poly.type
_entity_poly.pdbx_seq_one_letter_code
_entity_poly.pdbx_strand_id
1 'polypeptide(L)' 'MSVGIPMRCVFALTAMGFLPQSPEAIDAEEMVRVRILPSWLRIDARFGSVYRRRGHPALVLR' A
#
# COMPACT_ATOMS: atom_id res chain seq x y z
N MET A 1 -2.66 6.74 -18.06
CA MET A 1 -2.03 5.52 -17.50
C MET A 1 -2.54 5.36 -16.08
N SER A 2 -3.20 4.25 -15.74
CA SER A 2 -3.73 4.00 -14.39
C SER A 2 -2.94 2.87 -13.71
N VAL A 3 -2.81 2.96 -12.39
CA VAL A 3 -2.15 1.94 -11.56
C VAL A 3 -3.20 1.30 -10.65
N GLY A 4 -3.40 0.00 -10.78
CA GLY A 4 -4.32 -0.73 -9.90
C GLY A 4 -3.71 -0.92 -8.51
N ILE A 5 -4.35 -0.33 -7.50
CA ILE A 5 -4.03 -0.55 -6.09
C ILE A 5 -5.06 -1.52 -5.51
N PRO A 6 -4.67 -2.74 -5.11
CA PRO A 6 -5.61 -3.67 -4.49
C PRO A 6 -6.14 -3.13 -3.17
N MET A 7 -7.45 -3.25 -2.92
CA MET A 7 -8.07 -2.80 -1.66
C MET A 7 -7.46 -3.44 -0.42
N ARG A 8 -6.96 -4.68 -0.50
CA ARG A 8 -6.21 -5.32 0.62
C ARG A 8 -5.01 -4.49 1.09
N CYS A 9 -4.33 -3.79 0.18
CA CYS A 9 -3.19 -2.95 0.55
C CYS A 9 -3.69 -1.68 1.25
N VAL A 10 -4.80 -1.10 0.80
CA VAL A 10 -5.46 0.04 1.44
C VAL A 10 -5.92 -0.31 2.85
N PHE A 11 -6.64 -1.42 3.00
CA PHE A 11 -7.10 -1.88 4.31
C PHE A 11 -5.95 -2.25 5.25
N ALA A 12 -4.86 -2.81 4.73
CA ALA A 12 -3.68 -3.10 5.54
C ALA A 12 -3.07 -1.82 6.14
N LEU A 13 -3.05 -0.68 5.43
CA LEU A 13 -2.55 0.57 5.99
C LEU A 13 -3.34 1.00 7.24
N THR A 14 -4.67 0.93 7.16
CA THR A 14 -5.56 1.26 8.28
C THR A 14 -5.42 0.26 9.42
N ALA A 15 -5.53 -1.04 9.12
CA ALA A 15 -5.53 -2.10 10.13
C ALA A 15 -4.20 -2.22 10.89
N MET A 16 -3.09 -1.89 10.23
CA MET A 16 -1.76 -1.91 10.86
C MET A 16 -1.41 -0.59 11.57
N GLY A 17 -2.30 0.40 11.57
CA GLY A 17 -2.05 1.69 12.21
C GLY A 17 -1.03 2.57 11.49
N PHE A 18 -0.82 2.35 10.18
CA PHE A 18 0.16 3.13 9.40
C PHE A 18 -0.34 4.52 9.00
N LEU A 19 -1.64 4.77 9.16
CA LEU A 19 -2.29 6.07 8.96
C LEU A 19 -2.59 6.74 10.31
N PRO A 20 -2.75 8.06 10.36
CA PRO A 20 -3.35 8.75 11.50
C PRO A 20 -4.70 8.12 11.88
N GLN A 21 -4.91 7.94 13.18
CA GLN A 21 -6.06 7.19 13.71
C GLN A 21 -7.33 8.02 13.86
N SER A 22 -7.25 9.33 13.65
CA SER A 22 -8.40 10.23 13.63
C SER A 22 -8.34 11.15 12.40
N PRO A 23 -9.49 11.54 11.82
CA PRO A 23 -9.53 12.45 10.68
C PRO A 23 -8.88 13.81 10.95
N GLU A 24 -9.00 14.31 12.19
CA GLU A 24 -8.44 15.60 12.61
C GLU A 24 -6.91 15.59 12.67
N ALA A 25 -6.30 14.41 12.74
CA ALA A 25 -4.84 14.23 12.73
C ALA A 25 -4.24 14.12 11.30
N ILE A 26 -5.09 14.14 10.27
CA ILE A 26 -4.69 14.12 8.86
C ILE A 26 -4.45 15.56 8.41
N ASP A 27 -3.20 15.86 8.09
CA ASP A 27 -2.81 17.15 7.52
C ASP A 27 -3.31 17.26 6.07
N ALA A 28 -3.58 18.48 5.60
CA ALA A 28 -3.99 18.71 4.21
C ALA A 28 -2.93 18.23 3.19
N GLU A 29 -1.66 18.27 3.58
CA GLU A 29 -0.51 17.81 2.80
C GLU A 29 -0.14 16.34 3.11
N GLU A 30 -0.97 15.60 3.85
CA GLU A 30 -0.73 14.19 4.11
C GLU A 30 -0.87 13.37 2.81
N MET A 31 0.21 12.73 2.40
CA MET A 31 0.27 11.98 1.16
C MET A 31 0.67 10.52 1.39
N VAL A 32 -0.11 9.62 0.80
CA VAL A 32 0.31 8.23 0.60
C VAL A 32 1.09 8.12 -0.70
N ARG A 33 2.36 7.70 -0.64
CA ARG A 33 3.19 7.54 -1.84
C ARG A 33 3.09 6.14 -2.38
N VAL A 34 2.91 6.03 -3.70
CA VAL A 34 2.82 4.76 -4.41
C VAL A 34 4.02 4.61 -5.32
N ARG A 35 4.77 3.52 -5.16
CA ARG A 35 5.93 3.20 -6.00
C ARG A 35 5.74 1.85 -6.67
N ILE A 36 5.89 1.86 -7.99
CA ILE A 36 5.76 0.68 -8.84
C ILE A 36 7.16 0.25 -9.28
N LEU A 37 7.61 -0.86 -8.70
CA LEU A 37 8.89 -1.51 -8.98
C LEU A 37 8.63 -2.76 -9.82
N PRO A 38 9.59 -3.29 -10.59
CA PRO A 38 9.38 -4.44 -11.48
C PRO A 38 8.60 -5.61 -10.84
N SER A 39 8.97 -5.99 -9.61
CA SER A 39 8.35 -7.11 -8.89
C SER A 39 7.54 -6.69 -7.66
N TRP A 40 7.43 -5.39 -7.35
CA TRP A 40 6.85 -4.92 -6.10
C TRP A 40 5.98 -3.68 -6.28
N LEU A 41 4.86 -3.66 -5.57
CA LEU A 41 4.08 -2.47 -5.26
C LEU A 41 4.47 -2.08 -3.84
N ARG A 42 4.94 -0.84 -3.67
CA ARG A 42 5.23 -0.24 -2.38
C ARG A 42 4.28 0.92 -2.15
N ILE A 43 3.65 0.95 -0.98
CA ILE A 43 2.76 2.03 -0.55
C ILE A 43 3.29 2.54 0.80
N ASP A 44 3.74 3.78 0.82
CA ASP A 44 4.29 4.43 2.01
C ASP A 44 3.26 5.40 2.60
N ALA A 45 2.97 5.23 3.89
CA ALA A 45 2.16 6.12 4.72
C ALA A 45 3.01 6.69 5.86
N ARG A 46 2.42 7.59 6.67
CA ARG A 46 3.13 8.31 7.75
C ARG A 46 3.89 7.41 8.71
N PHE A 47 3.28 6.32 9.19
CA PHE A 47 3.85 5.48 10.25
C PHE A 47 4.33 4.11 9.76
N GLY A 48 4.25 3.83 8.46
CA GLY A 48 4.69 2.56 7.92
C GLY A 48 4.40 2.37 6.43
N SER A 49 4.77 1.19 5.93
CA SER A 49 4.69 0.87 4.51
C SER A 49 4.10 -0.52 4.27
N VAL A 50 3.29 -0.65 3.24
CA VAL A 50 2.79 -1.94 2.74
C VAL A 50 3.53 -2.30 1.46
N TYR A 51 4.11 -3.50 1.45
CA TYR A 51 4.72 -4.09 0.26
C TYR A 51 3.86 -5.24 -0.24
N ARG A 52 3.69 -5.30 -1.55
CA ARG A 52 3.01 -6.41 -2.21
C ARG A 52 3.79 -6.84 -3.43
N ARG A 53 4.07 -8.14 -3.53
CA ARG A 53 4.67 -8.71 -4.72
C ARG A 53 3.71 -8.55 -5.92
N ARG A 54 4.26 -8.10 -7.04
CA ARG A 54 3.59 -7.99 -8.35
C ARG A 54 3.94 -9.21 -9.18
N GLY A 55 2.99 -9.70 -9.96
CA GLY A 55 3.08 -10.97 -10.68
C GLY A 55 2.48 -12.14 -9.90
N HIS A 56 2.08 -13.19 -10.62
CA HIS A 56 1.71 -14.46 -10.00
C HIS A 56 2.97 -15.08 -9.38
N PRO A 57 2.93 -15.66 -8.16
CA PRO A 57 3.88 -16.71 -7.87
C PRO A 57 3.73 -17.73 -9.00
N ALA A 58 4.83 -18.18 -9.60
CA ALA A 58 4.77 -19.34 -10.47
C ALA A 58 4.29 -20.51 -9.60
N LEU A 59 2.98 -20.67 -9.49
CA LEU A 59 2.35 -21.74 -8.77
C LEU A 59 2.42 -22.94 -9.72
N VAL A 60 3.59 -23.57 -9.76
CA VAL A 60 3.69 -24.91 -10.34
C VAL A 60 3.05 -25.83 -9.31
N LEU A 61 1.74 -26.03 -9.45
CA LEU A 61 1.10 -27.23 -8.93
C LEU A 61 1.50 -28.36 -9.89
N ARG A 62 2.33 -29.27 -9.39
CA ARG A 62 2.49 -30.61 -9.93
C ARG A 62 1.82 -31.58 -8.98
#